data_AF-A0A4Y2M2X5-F1
#
_entry.id   AF-A0A4Y2M2X5-F1
#
_cell.length_a   1.000
_cell.length_b   1.000
_cell.length_c   1.000
_cell.angle_alpha   90.00
_cell.angle_beta   90.00
_cell.angle_gamma   90.00
#
_symmetry.space_group_name_H-M   'P 1'
#
loop_
_entity.id
_entity.type
_entity.pdbx_description
1 polymer ?
#
loop_
_entity_poly.entity_id
_entity_poly.type
_entity_poly.pdbx_seq_one_letter_code
_entity_poly.pdbx_strand_id
1 'polypeptide(L)'
;MAKNNWYIDFDSLSAEGQDHKAAFIMTRSTLNLLFGASDMHYISSDALFVVPIGIAMNKNFCCGSRINKIVKRIARAGLDVKLLKDLTFRYWLDIFSKFAKKKDQDTHSLSLRDLRGSFVILFIGLGCSMLVFLVEIFHGSVHRNKKEKNLYKKPVRYEFRK
;
A
#
# COMPACT_ATOMS: atom_id res chain seq x y z
N MET A 1 22.37 36.03 19.36
CA MET A 1 23.26 35.05 18.70
C MET A 1 22.45 34.28 17.68
N ALA A 2 22.68 34.53 16.38
CA ALA A 2 22.04 33.78 15.31
C ALA A 2 22.57 32.34 15.34
N LYS A 3 21.66 31.37 15.49
CA LYS A 3 21.98 29.96 15.49
C LYS A 3 21.99 29.50 14.04
N ASN A 4 23.17 29.26 13.49
CA ASN A 4 23.30 28.89 12.08
C ASN A 4 22.80 27.43 11.94
N ASN A 5 21.78 27.22 11.12
CA ASN A 5 21.16 25.90 10.87
C ASN A 5 22.04 24.99 9.99
N TRP A 6 23.29 24.75 10.39
CA TRP A 6 24.21 23.87 9.65
C TRP A 6 24.03 22.38 9.98
N TYR A 7 22.87 22.01 10.51
CA TYR A 7 22.56 20.63 10.82
C TYR A 7 21.70 20.07 9.69
N ILE A 8 22.14 18.95 9.15
CA ILE A 8 21.37 18.20 8.17
C ILE A 8 20.26 17.51 8.94
N ASP A 9 19.02 17.92 8.71
CA ASP A 9 17.86 17.21 9.21
C ASP A 9 17.56 16.04 8.26
N PHE A 10 17.69 14.82 8.78
CA PHE A 10 17.46 13.61 7.99
C PHE A 10 15.99 13.45 7.63
N ASP A 11 15.07 13.96 8.45
CA ASP A 11 13.63 13.91 8.18
C ASP A 11 13.27 14.86 7.02
N SER A 12 13.97 16.01 6.90
CA SER A 12 13.78 16.91 5.76
C SER A 12 14.35 16.34 4.46
N LEU A 13 15.49 15.63 4.51
CA LEU A 13 16.05 14.96 3.32
C LEU A 13 15.13 13.89 2.76
N SER A 14 14.46 13.11 3.63
CA SER A 14 13.49 12.11 3.19
C SER A 14 12.26 12.75 2.54
N ALA A 15 11.88 13.96 2.95
CA ALA A 15 10.76 14.71 2.37
C ALA A 15 11.15 15.44 1.08
N GLU A 16 12.38 15.96 1.03
CA GLU A 16 12.93 16.74 -0.09
C GLU A 16 13.42 15.84 -1.24
N GLY A 17 13.73 14.58 -0.96
CA GLY A 17 13.96 13.55 -1.98
C GLY A 17 12.77 13.28 -2.90
N GLN A 18 11.61 13.87 -2.62
CA GLN A 18 10.45 13.83 -3.50
C GLN A 18 10.58 14.79 -4.71
N ASP A 19 11.58 15.66 -4.75
CA ASP A 19 11.86 16.48 -5.93
C ASP A 19 12.63 15.67 -6.99
N HIS A 20 11.98 15.38 -8.13
CA HIS A 20 12.44 14.47 -9.19
C HIS A 20 13.75 14.88 -9.92
N LYS A 21 14.46 15.90 -9.44
CA LYS A 21 15.65 16.48 -10.08
C LYS A 21 16.93 16.37 -9.24
N ALA A 22 16.86 15.84 -8.02
CA ALA A 22 18.02 15.71 -7.15
C ALA A 22 18.58 14.29 -7.14
N ALA A 23 19.91 14.17 -7.05
CA ALA A 23 20.61 12.91 -6.80
C ALA A 23 21.41 13.02 -5.50
N PHE A 24 21.32 12.00 -4.65
CA PHE A 24 22.00 11.97 -3.36
C PHE A 24 23.22 11.06 -3.42
N ILE A 25 24.37 11.58 -2.99
CA ILE A 25 25.61 10.81 -2.84
C ILE A 25 25.83 10.58 -1.35
N MET A 26 25.56 9.36 -0.89
CA MET A 26 25.76 8.95 0.50
C MET A 26 26.17 7.49 0.57
N THR A 27 26.41 6.99 1.79
CA THR A 27 26.71 5.57 1.98
C THR A 27 25.49 4.71 1.65
N ARG A 28 25.74 3.50 1.14
CA ARG A 28 24.65 2.57 0.79
C ARG A 28 23.75 2.25 1.98
N SER A 29 24.31 2.13 3.18
CA SER A 29 23.54 1.88 4.40
C SER A 29 22.59 3.03 4.74
N THR A 30 23.03 4.29 4.60
CA THR A 30 22.17 5.46 4.84
C THR A 30 21.12 5.62 3.76
N LEU A 31 21.46 5.38 2.49
CA LEU A 31 20.49 5.39 1.39
C LEU A 31 19.43 4.29 1.56
N ASN A 32 19.84 3.09 1.96
CA ASN A 32 18.91 2.00 2.27
C ASN A 32 18.04 2.32 3.49
N LEU A 33 18.56 3.00 4.50
CA LEU A 33 17.79 3.42 5.67
C LEU A 33 16.71 4.44 5.31
N LEU A 34 17.07 5.43 4.48
CA LEU A 34 16.17 6.53 4.09
C LEU A 34 15.17 6.12 2.99
N PHE A 35 15.64 5.42 1.95
CA PHE A 35 14.88 5.16 0.72
C PHE A 35 14.67 3.69 0.41
N GLY A 36 15.34 2.77 1.11
CA GLY A 36 15.38 1.34 0.75
C GLY A 36 14.06 0.58 0.91
N ALA A 37 13.06 1.17 1.55
CA ALA A 37 11.70 0.63 1.64
C ALA A 37 10.72 1.30 0.67
N SER A 38 11.15 2.29 -0.11
CA SER A 38 10.34 2.95 -1.12
C SER A 38 10.68 2.44 -2.52
N ASP A 39 9.68 2.04 -3.30
CA ASP A 39 9.87 1.65 -4.72
C ASP A 39 10.06 2.87 -5.64
N MET A 40 10.00 4.08 -5.09
CA MET A 40 10.06 5.33 -5.85
C MET A 40 11.49 5.80 -6.16
N HIS A 41 12.50 5.23 -5.49
CA HIS A 41 13.89 5.64 -5.60
C HIS A 41 14.77 4.48 -6.07
N TYR A 42 15.60 4.74 -7.08
CA TYR A 42 16.59 3.78 -7.53
C TYR A 42 17.93 4.04 -6.83
N ILE A 43 18.41 3.04 -6.08
CA ILE A 43 19.75 3.05 -5.50
C ILE A 43 20.69 2.30 -6.45
N SER A 44 21.69 3.00 -6.98
CA SER A 44 22.70 2.38 -7.85
C SER A 44 23.41 1.20 -7.16
N SER A 45 23.70 0.15 -7.93
CA SER A 45 24.50 -0.99 -7.46
C SER A 45 25.97 -0.64 -7.27
N ASP A 46 26.44 0.39 -7.95
CA ASP A 46 27.85 0.76 -8.01
C ASP A 46 28.26 1.62 -6.82
N ALA A 47 29.46 1.37 -6.32
CA ALA A 47 30.06 2.11 -5.22
C ALA A 47 31.26 2.92 -5.72
N LEU A 48 31.26 4.22 -5.41
CA LEU A 48 32.40 5.10 -5.71
C LEU A 48 33.63 4.71 -4.86
N PHE A 49 33.39 4.34 -3.60
CA PHE A 49 34.41 3.89 -2.66
C PHE A 49 33.77 3.08 -1.53
N VAL A 50 34.58 2.22 -0.90
CA VAL A 50 34.16 1.39 0.23
C VAL A 50 34.94 1.83 1.47
N VAL A 51 34.21 2.27 2.50
CA VAL A 51 34.81 2.63 3.79
C VAL A 51 34.43 1.57 4.83
N PRO A 52 35.39 0.83 5.40
CA PRO A 52 35.09 -0.08 6.49
C PRO A 52 34.80 0.71 7.76
N ILE A 53 33.69 0.39 8.43
CA ILE A 53 33.31 0.97 9.71
C ILE A 53 33.82 0.05 10.83
N GLY A 54 34.42 0.65 11.86
CA GLY A 54 34.97 -0.09 12.99
C GLY A 54 34.60 0.56 14.33
N ILE A 55 34.67 -0.23 15.39
CA ILE A 55 34.50 0.25 16.76
C ILE A 55 35.84 0.77 17.25
N ALA A 56 35.95 2.08 17.48
CA ALA A 56 37.11 2.68 18.11
C ALA A 56 37.15 2.33 19.60
N MET A 57 38.32 1.96 20.11
CA MET A 57 38.50 1.56 21.49
C MET A 57 39.76 2.21 22.07
N ASN A 58 39.75 2.51 23.36
CA ASN A 58 40.96 2.97 24.06
C ASN A 58 42.04 1.86 23.97
N LYS A 59 43.30 2.25 23.74
CA LYS A 59 44.44 1.33 23.71
C LYS A 59 44.56 0.49 25.00
N ASN A 60 44.17 1.05 26.14
CA ASN A 60 44.22 0.37 27.44
C ASN A 60 42.96 -0.46 27.76
N PHE A 61 42.05 -0.66 26.80
CA PHE A 61 40.84 -1.43 27.02
C PHE A 61 41.17 -2.93 27.12
N CYS A 62 40.89 -3.53 28.29
CA CYS A 62 41.24 -4.92 28.63
C CYS A 62 40.74 -5.98 27.65
N CYS A 63 39.66 -5.68 26.93
CA CYS A 63 38.73 -6.69 26.48
C CYS A 63 38.39 -6.57 24.99
N GLY A 64 39.25 -5.91 24.20
CA GLY A 64 39.04 -5.68 22.77
C GLY A 64 38.93 -6.98 21.97
N SER A 65 39.71 -8.00 22.34
CA SER A 65 39.64 -9.34 21.73
C SER A 65 38.29 -10.02 21.91
N ARG A 66 37.67 -9.84 23.10
CA ARG A 66 36.36 -10.38 23.43
C ARG A 66 35.26 -9.70 22.62
N ILE A 67 35.33 -8.37 22.46
CA ILE A 67 34.39 -7.62 21.61
C ILE A 67 34.55 -8.02 20.14
N ASN A 68 35.77 -8.10 19.63
CA ASN A 68 36.03 -8.53 18.25
C ASN A 68 35.45 -9.95 17.98
N LYS A 69 35.58 -10.86 18.95
CA LYS A 69 35.00 -12.22 18.84
C LYS A 69 33.46 -12.17 18.79
N ILE A 70 32.83 -11.31 19.58
CA ILE A 70 31.37 -11.11 19.56
C ILE A 70 30.93 -10.52 18.22
N VAL A 71 31.57 -9.45 17.75
CA VAL A 71 31.25 -8.80 16.47
C VAL A 71 31.38 -9.80 15.31
N LYS A 72 32.45 -10.58 15.27
CA LYS A 72 32.63 -11.64 14.26
C LYS A 72 31.54 -12.71 14.32
N ARG A 73 31.04 -13.06 15.52
CA ARG A 73 29.94 -14.01 15.67
C ARG A 73 28.62 -13.44 15.14
N ILE A 74 28.33 -12.17 15.45
CA ILE A 74 27.14 -11.45 14.96
C ILE A 74 27.16 -11.40 13.43
N ALA A 75 28.29 -11.00 12.84
CA ALA A 75 28.45 -10.92 11.39
C ALA A 75 28.33 -12.29 10.71
N ARG A 76 28.93 -13.34 11.28
CA ARG A 76 28.81 -14.72 10.74
C ARG A 76 27.39 -15.27 10.84
N ALA A 77 26.63 -14.87 11.85
CA ALA A 77 25.23 -15.23 12.00
C ALA A 77 24.31 -14.42 11.07
N GLY A 78 24.83 -13.42 10.33
CA GLY A 78 24.03 -12.50 9.51
C GLY A 78 23.09 -11.62 10.33
N LEU A 79 23.32 -11.52 11.64
CA LEU A 79 22.43 -10.84 12.56
C LEU A 79 22.50 -9.31 12.38
N ASP A 80 23.65 -8.82 11.91
CA ASP A 80 23.88 -7.44 11.48
C ASP A 80 22.97 -7.06 10.31
N VAL A 81 22.88 -7.91 9.28
CA VAL A 81 22.02 -7.67 8.12
C VAL A 81 20.55 -7.67 8.52
N LYS A 82 20.14 -8.61 9.39
CA LYS A 82 18.77 -8.67 9.91
C LYS A 82 18.43 -7.42 10.72
N LEU A 83 19.32 -7.02 11.63
CA LEU A 83 19.11 -5.83 12.46
C LEU A 83 18.97 -4.56 11.61
N LEU A 84 19.80 -4.40 10.58
CA LEU A 84 19.70 -3.29 9.63
C LEU A 84 18.34 -3.27 8.93
N LYS A 85 17.86 -4.41 8.42
CA LYS A 85 16.54 -4.51 7.77
C LYS A 85 15.41 -4.14 8.74
N ASP A 86 15.44 -4.64 9.97
CA ASP A 86 14.42 -4.35 10.98
C ASP A 86 14.41 -2.86 11.37
N LEU A 87 15.59 -2.24 11.48
CA LEU A 87 15.72 -0.81 11.75
C LEU A 87 15.21 0.05 10.59
N THR A 88 15.58 -0.29 9.34
CA THR A 88 15.06 0.37 8.14
C THR A 88 13.55 0.28 8.07
N PHE A 89 12.98 -0.91 8.30
CA PHE A 89 11.54 -1.10 8.26
C PHE A 89 10.81 -0.28 9.34
N ARG A 90 11.35 -0.26 10.57
CA ARG A 90 10.80 0.55 11.67
C ARG A 90 10.88 2.04 11.39
N TYR A 91 12.02 2.50 10.87
CA TYR A 91 12.22 3.91 10.52
C TYR A 91 11.27 4.33 9.40
N TRP A 92 11.13 3.49 8.37
CA TRP A 92 10.16 3.71 7.31
C TRP A 92 8.71 3.75 7.82
N LEU A 93 8.33 2.87 8.75
CA LEU A 93 7.00 2.91 9.36
C LEU A 93 6.77 4.20 10.16
N ASP A 94 7.76 4.68 10.92
CA ASP A 94 7.67 5.95 11.66
C ASP A 94 7.47 7.12 10.69
N ILE A 95 8.31 7.19 9.65
CA ILE A 95 8.20 8.13 8.55
C ILE A 95 6.82 8.06 7.90
N PHE A 96 6.37 6.87 7.50
CA PHE A 96 5.08 6.68 6.85
C PHE A 96 3.93 7.13 7.75
N SER A 97 4.00 6.88 9.05
CA SER A 97 2.99 7.34 10.02
C SER A 97 2.95 8.86 10.15
N LYS A 98 4.12 9.54 10.08
CA LYS A 98 4.22 11.00 10.08
C LYS A 98 3.73 11.59 8.75
N PHE A 99 4.06 10.96 7.62
CA PHE A 99 3.59 11.37 6.30
C PHE A 99 2.09 11.14 6.12
N ALA A 100 1.53 10.02 6.59
CA ALA A 100 0.10 9.76 6.56
C ALA A 100 -0.69 10.85 7.31
N LYS A 101 -0.16 11.35 8.43
CA LYS A 101 -0.73 12.51 9.14
C LYS A 101 -0.57 13.83 8.40
N LYS A 102 0.44 13.98 7.54
CA LYS A 102 0.71 15.20 6.75
C LYS A 102 0.04 15.18 5.37
N LYS A 103 -0.30 14.00 4.85
CA LYS A 103 -0.90 13.77 3.53
C LYS A 103 -2.38 14.19 3.41
N ASP A 104 -3.01 14.57 4.51
CA ASP A 104 -4.34 15.20 4.46
C ASP A 104 -4.34 16.57 3.76
N GLN A 105 -3.16 17.14 3.43
CA GLN A 105 -3.08 18.43 2.76
C GLN A 105 -2.77 18.37 1.26
N ASP A 106 -2.03 17.36 0.76
CA ASP A 106 -1.56 17.34 -0.65
C ASP A 106 -1.50 15.92 -1.25
N THR A 107 -2.58 15.14 -1.09
CA THR A 107 -2.82 14.06 -2.06
C THR A 107 -3.87 14.50 -3.05
N HIS A 108 -3.51 14.49 -4.33
CA HIS A 108 -4.44 14.36 -5.43
C HIS A 108 -5.06 12.95 -5.37
N SER A 109 -5.77 12.68 -4.29
CA SER A 109 -6.58 11.49 -4.10
C SER A 109 -7.63 11.53 -5.20
N LEU A 110 -7.69 10.47 -6.02
CA LEU A 110 -8.70 10.33 -7.07
C LEU A 110 -10.06 10.59 -6.43
N SER A 111 -10.59 11.78 -6.68
CA SER A 111 -11.78 12.25 -6.00
C SER A 111 -12.94 11.42 -6.53
N LEU A 112 -13.96 11.15 -5.72
CA LEU A 112 -15.20 10.54 -6.19
C LEU A 112 -15.85 11.36 -7.34
N ARG A 113 -15.42 12.62 -7.54
CA ARG A 113 -15.71 13.42 -8.73
C ARG A 113 -15.19 12.82 -10.03
N ASP A 114 -14.00 12.23 -10.04
CA ASP A 114 -13.38 11.68 -11.24
C ASP A 114 -14.03 10.34 -11.63
N LEU A 115 -14.49 9.55 -10.66
CA LEU A 115 -15.23 8.31 -10.90
C LEU A 115 -16.74 8.50 -11.09
N ARG A 116 -17.25 9.74 -10.97
CA ARG A 116 -18.69 10.05 -11.05
C ARG A 116 -19.33 9.50 -12.34
N GLY A 117 -18.62 9.60 -13.47
CA GLY A 117 -19.11 9.08 -14.75
C GLY A 117 -19.35 7.57 -14.73
N SER A 118 -18.42 6.81 -14.16
CA SER A 118 -18.54 5.35 -14.05
C SER A 118 -19.70 4.93 -13.14
N PHE A 119 -19.90 5.64 -12.03
CA PHE A 119 -21.03 5.35 -11.13
C PHE A 119 -22.38 5.68 -11.77
N VAL A 120 -22.48 6.78 -12.54
CA VAL A 120 -23.72 7.15 -13.24
C VAL A 120 -24.12 6.06 -14.26
N ILE A 121 -23.17 5.58 -15.06
CA ILE A 121 -23.43 4.50 -16.04
C ILE A 121 -23.88 3.22 -15.31
N LEU A 122 -23.24 2.89 -14.19
CA LEU A 122 -23.59 1.72 -13.38
C LEU A 122 -25.00 1.84 -12.80
N PHE A 123 -25.38 2.99 -12.25
CA PHE A 123 -26.73 3.22 -11.73
C PHE A 123 -27.80 3.18 -12.82
N ILE A 124 -27.53 3.71 -14.01
CA ILE A 124 -28.45 3.64 -15.15
C ILE A 124 -28.63 2.18 -15.58
N GLY A 125 -27.55 1.43 -15.75
CA GLY A 125 -27.60 0.02 -16.12
C GLY A 125 -28.36 -0.83 -15.09
N LEU A 126 -28.10 -0.60 -13.80
CA LEU A 126 -28.79 -1.29 -12.72
C LEU A 126 -30.29 -0.92 -12.66
N GLY A 127 -30.62 0.35 -12.89
CA GLY A 127 -32.00 0.84 -12.95
C GLY A 127 -32.78 0.23 -14.11
N CYS A 128 -32.21 0.20 -15.32
CA CYS A 128 -32.82 -0.44 -16.47
C CYS A 128 -33.04 -1.95 -16.24
N SER A 129 -32.06 -2.64 -15.66
CA SER A 129 -32.17 -4.07 -15.33
C SER A 129 -33.29 -4.35 -14.31
N MET A 130 -33.35 -3.55 -13.24
CA MET A 130 -34.42 -3.62 -12.25
C MET A 130 -35.81 -3.40 -12.86
N LEU A 131 -35.94 -2.42 -13.76
CA LEU A 131 -37.22 -2.14 -14.44
C LEU A 131 -37.67 -3.31 -15.32
N VAL A 132 -36.76 -3.88 -16.12
CA VAL A 132 -37.06 -5.06 -16.95
C VAL A 132 -37.49 -6.23 -16.08
N PHE A 133 -36.77 -6.48 -14.99
CA PHE A 133 -37.09 -7.54 -14.04
C PHE A 133 -38.47 -7.37 -13.39
N LEU A 134 -38.83 -6.15 -13.00
CA LEU A 134 -40.16 -5.87 -12.46
C LEU A 134 -41.26 -6.11 -13.49
N VAL A 135 -41.08 -5.62 -14.73
CA VAL A 135 -42.05 -5.85 -15.82
C VAL A 135 -42.24 -7.34 -16.08
N GLU A 136 -41.15 -8.12 -16.07
CA GLU A 136 -41.20 -9.56 -16.25
C GLU A 136 -41.94 -10.26 -15.10
N ILE A 137 -41.71 -9.86 -13.85
CA ILE A 137 -42.46 -10.37 -12.69
C ILE A 137 -43.94 -10.03 -12.79
N PHE A 138 -44.29 -8.79 -13.13
CA PHE A 138 -45.69 -8.39 -13.26
C PHE A 138 -46.38 -9.12 -14.40
N HIS A 139 -45.74 -9.21 -15.58
CA HIS A 139 -46.26 -9.96 -16.71
C HIS A 139 -46.42 -11.45 -16.38
N GLY A 140 -45.41 -12.06 -15.74
CA GLY A 140 -45.44 -13.44 -15.28
C GLY A 140 -46.55 -13.69 -14.26
N SER A 141 -46.72 -12.81 -13.27
CA SER A 141 -47.75 -12.90 -12.23
C SER A 141 -49.16 -12.75 -12.80
N VAL A 142 -49.36 -11.80 -13.73
CA VAL A 142 -50.64 -11.61 -14.43
C VAL A 142 -50.96 -12.79 -15.34
N HIS A 143 -49.96 -13.30 -16.09
CA HIS A 143 -50.14 -14.44 -16.97
C HIS A 143 -50.41 -15.73 -16.18
N ARG A 144 -49.77 -15.92 -15.01
CA ARG A 144 -50.03 -17.03 -14.10
C ARG A 144 -51.44 -16.97 -13.51
N ASN A 145 -51.87 -15.80 -13.03
CA ASN A 145 -53.24 -15.56 -12.59
C ASN A 145 -54.28 -15.80 -13.71
N LYS A 146 -53.97 -15.42 -14.95
CA LYS A 146 -54.84 -15.64 -16.11
C LYS A 146 -54.89 -17.13 -16.51
N LYS A 147 -53.78 -17.87 -16.40
CA LYS A 147 -53.75 -19.33 -16.62
C LYS A 147 -54.57 -20.08 -15.56
N GLU A 148 -54.42 -19.74 -14.28
CA GLU A 148 -55.22 -20.38 -13.21
C GLU A 148 -56.72 -20.11 -13.40
N LYS A 149 -57.12 -18.86 -13.66
CA LYS A 149 -58.52 -18.52 -13.94
C LYS A 149 -59.08 -19.24 -15.17
N ASN A 150 -58.27 -19.49 -16.20
CA ASN A 150 -58.67 -20.28 -17.38
C ASN A 150 -58.72 -21.79 -17.11
N LEU A 151 -57.90 -22.31 -16.18
CA LEU A 151 -57.91 -23.72 -15.78
C LEU A 151 -59.17 -24.07 -15.00
N TYR A 152 -59.60 -23.21 -14.07
CA TYR A 152 -60.86 -23.35 -13.33
C TYR A 152 -62.12 -23.17 -14.20
N LYS A 153 -61.99 -22.53 -15.37
CA LYS A 153 -63.11 -22.32 -16.32
C LYS A 153 -63.26 -23.42 -17.37
N LYS A 154 -62.33 -24.38 -17.45
CA LYS A 154 -62.48 -25.52 -18.36
C LYS A 154 -63.45 -26.54 -17.76
N PRO A 155 -64.61 -26.80 -18.37
CA PRO A 155 -65.46 -27.90 -17.92
C PRO A 155 -64.69 -29.23 -18.12
N VAL A 156 -64.54 -29.99 -17.03
CA VAL A 156 -64.02 -31.36 -17.07
C VAL A 156 -65.06 -32.21 -17.80
N ARG A 157 -64.83 -32.44 -19.10
CA ARG A 157 -65.64 -33.36 -19.90
C ARG A 157 -65.29 -34.79 -19.47
N TYR A 158 -66.10 -35.35 -18.58
CA TYR A 158 -66.10 -36.79 -18.36
C TYR A 158 -66.69 -37.45 -19.60
N GLU A 159 -65.89 -38.22 -20.33
CA GLU A 159 -66.43 -39.22 -21.26
C GLU A 159 -66.63 -40.51 -20.47
N PHE A 160 -67.87 -40.79 -20.06
CA PHE A 160 -68.26 -42.15 -19.71
C PHE A 160 -68.38 -42.95 -21.01
N ARG A 161 -67.35 -43.74 -21.30
CA ARG A 161 -67.43 -44.80 -22.31
C ARG A 161 -68.31 -45.90 -21.72
N LYS A 162 -69.38 -46.23 -22.47
CA LYS A 162 -70.46 -47.18 -22.14
C LYS A 162 -70.00 -48.51 -21.58
#